data_AF-A0A6B3EW42-F1
#
_entry.id   AF-A0A6B3EW42-F1
#
_cell.length_a   1.000
_cell.length_b   1.000
_cell.length_c   1.000
_cell.angle_alpha   90.00
_cell.angle_beta   90.00
_cell.angle_gamma   90.00
#
_symmetry.space_group_name_H-M   'P 1'
#
loop_
_entity.id
_entity.type
_entity.pdbx_description
1 polymer ?
#
loop_
_entity_poly.entity_id
_entity_poly.type
_entity_poly.pdbx_seq_one_letter_code
_entity_poly.pdbx_strand_id
1 'polypeptide(L)' 'DGWEASDTELDDVETLSDLTDLAREYAERTGAEDDTVLVYVEQEEGAWFGLVRVDGEDDPRVYVSAAQAAARSSYGEILL' A
#
# COMPACT_ATOMS: atom_id res chain seq x y z
N ASP A 1 -10.82 10.93 -15.93
CA ASP A 1 -9.83 11.67 -15.12
C ASP A 1 -10.19 11.59 -13.65
N GLY A 2 -9.65 10.61 -12.95
CA GLY A 2 -9.94 10.37 -11.54
C GLY A 2 -9.24 9.12 -11.04
N TRP A 3 -9.30 8.90 -9.73
CA TRP A 3 -8.77 7.70 -9.10
C TRP A 3 -9.64 6.48 -9.43
N GLU A 4 -9.00 5.38 -9.77
CA GLU A 4 -9.63 4.05 -9.78
C GLU A 4 -9.26 3.33 -8.49
N ALA A 5 -10.22 2.60 -7.91
CA ALA A 5 -10.03 1.86 -6.68
C ALA A 5 -10.23 0.37 -6.94
N SER A 6 -9.42 -0.45 -6.27
CA SER A 6 -9.54 -1.89 -6.25
C SER A 6 -9.25 -2.39 -4.84
N ASP A 7 -10.03 -3.36 -4.37
CA ASP A 7 -9.72 -4.13 -3.17
C ASP A 7 -8.77 -5.28 -3.53
N THR A 8 -7.86 -5.60 -2.61
CA THR A 8 -6.94 -6.73 -2.73
C THR A 8 -6.57 -7.21 -1.33
N GLU A 9 -6.41 -8.52 -1.17
CA GLU A 9 -5.99 -9.12 0.09
C GLU A 9 -4.45 -9.07 0.17
N LEU A 10 -3.90 -8.78 1.35
CA LEU A 10 -2.45 -8.59 1.57
C LEU A 10 -1.79 -9.83 2.19
N ASP A 11 -2.42 -11.01 2.11
CA ASP A 11 -1.95 -12.24 2.77
C ASP A 11 -0.56 -12.70 2.30
N ASP A 12 -0.18 -12.38 1.05
CA ASP A 12 1.11 -12.75 0.46
C ASP A 12 2.19 -11.66 0.64
N VAL A 13 1.89 -10.58 1.37
CA VAL A 13 2.80 -9.45 1.57
C VAL A 13 3.59 -9.64 2.86
N GLU A 14 4.92 -9.67 2.76
CA GLU A 14 5.81 -9.86 3.91
C GLU A 14 6.73 -8.65 4.15
N THR A 15 6.91 -7.79 3.14
CA THR A 15 7.85 -6.68 3.15
C THR A 15 7.31 -5.44 2.43
N LEU A 16 7.98 -4.30 2.62
CA LEU A 16 7.64 -3.07 1.90
C LEU A 16 7.88 -3.21 0.40
N SER A 17 8.82 -4.07 -0.02
CA SER A 17 9.02 -4.38 -1.44
C SER A 17 7.79 -5.06 -2.00
N ASP A 18 7.21 -6.03 -1.29
CA ASP A 18 6.03 -6.76 -1.77
C ASP A 18 4.82 -5.81 -1.97
N LEU A 19 4.62 -4.83 -1.07
CA LEU A 19 3.62 -3.78 -1.26
C LEU A 19 3.90 -2.90 -2.48
N THR A 20 5.17 -2.60 -2.72
CA THR A 20 5.59 -1.77 -3.86
C THR A 20 5.39 -2.52 -5.17
N ASP A 21 5.73 -3.80 -5.19
CA ASP A 21 5.56 -4.68 -6.35
C ASP A 21 4.07 -4.90 -6.65
N LEU A 22 3.23 -5.09 -5.63
CA LEU A 22 1.76 -5.15 -5.77
C LEU A 22 1.20 -3.87 -6.41
N ALA A 23 1.67 -2.69 -6.00
CA ALA A 23 1.24 -1.42 -6.56
C ALA A 23 1.65 -1.28 -8.04
N ARG A 24 2.87 -1.71 -8.40
CA ARG A 24 3.37 -1.68 -9.77
C ARG A 24 2.64 -2.66 -10.68
N GLU A 25 2.37 -3.88 -10.21
CA GLU A 25 1.58 -4.85 -10.97
C GLU A 25 0.16 -4.31 -11.27
N TYR A 26 -0.45 -3.63 -10.30
CA TYR A 26 -1.73 -2.94 -10.52
C TYR A 26 -1.63 -1.85 -11.60
N ALA A 27 -0.57 -1.02 -11.55
CA ALA A 27 -0.32 0.02 -12.54
C ALA A 27 -0.15 -0.58 -13.95
N GLU A 28 0.68 -1.62 -14.10
CA GLU A 28 0.88 -2.34 -15.35
C GLU A 28 -0.44 -2.91 -15.90
N ARG A 29 -1.27 -3.51 -15.03
CA ARG A 29 -2.56 -4.10 -15.42
C ARG A 29 -3.58 -3.06 -15.89
N THR A 30 -3.46 -1.82 -15.43
CA THR A 30 -4.37 -0.72 -15.74
C THR A 30 -3.82 0.26 -16.79
N GLY A 31 -2.56 0.11 -17.19
CA GLY A 31 -1.87 1.01 -18.13
C GLY A 31 -1.53 2.37 -17.51
N ALA A 32 -1.25 2.37 -16.21
CA ALA A 32 -0.99 3.54 -15.37
C ALA A 32 0.45 3.52 -14.81
N GLU A 33 1.41 2.96 -15.56
CA GLU A 33 2.79 2.71 -15.12
C GLU A 33 3.53 3.97 -14.64
N ASP A 34 3.21 5.13 -15.23
CA ASP A 34 3.79 6.43 -14.89
C ASP A 34 2.97 7.22 -13.85
N ASP A 35 1.81 6.70 -13.43
CA ASP A 35 0.90 7.37 -12.48
C ASP A 35 1.21 7.00 -11.03
N THR A 36 0.70 7.81 -10.10
CA THR A 36 0.78 7.51 -8.66
C THR A 36 -0.21 6.41 -8.29
N VAL A 37 0.26 5.37 -7.61
CA VAL A 37 -0.56 4.35 -6.95
C VAL A 37 -0.50 4.53 -5.43
N LEU A 38 -1.66 4.44 -4.79
CA LEU A 38 -1.80 4.51 -3.33
C LEU A 38 -2.31 3.18 -2.80
N VAL A 39 -1.48 2.48 -2.03
CA VAL A 39 -1.91 1.32 -1.25
C VAL A 39 -2.37 1.80 0.10
N TYR A 40 -3.66 1.64 0.37
CA TYR A 40 -4.22 1.89 1.69
C TYR A 40 -4.13 0.59 2.50
N VAL A 41 -3.71 0.70 3.76
CA VAL A 41 -3.54 -0.46 4.64
C VAL A 41 -4.50 -0.33 5.82
N GLU A 42 -5.39 -1.31 5.96
CA GLU A 42 -6.33 -1.43 7.07
C GLU A 42 -5.97 -2.55 8.04
N GLN A 43 -6.52 -2.42 9.25
CA GLN A 43 -6.57 -3.47 10.26
C GLN A 43 -7.92 -4.18 10.20
N GLU A 44 -8.06 -5.23 11.02
CA GLU A 44 -9.35 -5.85 11.30
C GLU A 44 -10.44 -4.80 11.55
N GLU A 45 -11.65 -5.09 11.06
CA GLU A 45 -12.84 -4.24 11.18
C GLU A 45 -12.78 -2.91 10.38
N GLY A 46 -11.92 -2.82 9.36
CA GLY A 46 -11.92 -1.73 8.36
C GLY A 46 -11.21 -0.45 8.80
N ALA A 47 -10.33 -0.54 9.80
CA ALA A 47 -9.63 0.61 10.35
C ALA A 47 -8.33 0.90 9.58
N TRP A 48 -8.35 1.91 8.71
CA TRP A 48 -7.19 2.39 7.96
C TRP A 48 -6.14 3.04 8.87
N PHE A 49 -4.87 2.66 8.72
CA PHE A 49 -3.78 3.19 9.53
C PHE A 49 -2.50 3.51 8.75
N GLY A 50 -2.34 2.95 7.55
CA GLY A 50 -1.15 3.09 6.72
C GLY A 50 -1.49 3.47 5.29
N LEU A 51 -0.57 4.20 4.65
CA LEU A 51 -0.59 4.48 3.23
C LEU A 51 0.81 4.33 2.65
N VAL A 52 0.94 3.57 1.58
CA VAL A 52 2.16 3.46 0.78
C VAL A 52 1.90 4.12 -0.57
N ARG A 53 2.69 5.14 -0.89
CA ARG A 53 2.65 5.82 -2.18
C ARG A 53 3.79 5.30 -3.04
N VAL A 54 3.46 4.87 -4.25
CA VAL A 54 4.40 4.47 -5.29
C VAL A 54 4.19 5.39 -6.48
N ASP A 55 5.25 6.05 -6.92
CA ASP A 55 5.26 6.96 -8.07
C ASP A 55 6.10 6.29 -9.17
N GLY A 56 5.47 5.47 -10.02
CA GLY A 56 6.17 4.65 -11.02
C GLY A 56 7.32 3.80 -10.45
N GLU A 57 8.54 4.04 -10.92
CA GLU A 57 9.76 3.32 -10.51
C GLU A 57 10.46 3.95 -9.28
N ASP A 58 9.99 5.07 -8.76
CA ASP A 58 10.59 5.71 -7.58
C ASP A 58 10.45 4.87 -6.30
N ASP A 59 11.30 5.15 -5.31
CA ASP A 59 11.23 4.54 -3.98
C ASP A 59 9.86 4.84 -3.30
N PRO A 60 9.24 3.84 -2.63
CA PRO A 60 7.95 4.02 -1.98
C PRO A 60 8.03 5.01 -0.81
N ARG A 61 6.94 5.74 -0.58
CA ARG A 61 6.78 6.63 0.59
C ARG A 61 5.68 6.14 1.50
N VAL A 62 6.02 5.93 2.76
CA VAL A 62 5.10 5.42 3.78
C VAL A 62 4.59 6.55 4.67
N TYR A 63 3.29 6.53 4.95
CA TYR A 63 2.63 7.38 5.95
C TYR A 63 1.85 6.50 6.91
N VAL A 64 2.05 6.69 8.22
CA VAL A 64 1.33 5.98 9.28
C VAL A 64 0.54 7.00 10.11
N SER A 65 -0.78 6.87 10.14
CA SER A 65 -1.68 7.79 10.87
C SER A 65 -1.82 7.44 12.35
N ALA A 66 -1.62 6.15 12.69
CA ALA A 66 -1.79 5.63 14.04
C ALA A 66 -0.64 4.67 14.40
N ALA A 67 0.49 5.21 14.88
CA ALA A 67 1.68 4.42 15.23
C ALA A 67 1.41 3.30 16.25
N GLN A 68 0.47 3.51 17.19
CA GLN A 68 0.10 2.48 18.16
C GLN A 68 -0.68 1.32 17.52
N ALA A 69 -1.50 1.60 16.51
CA ALA A 69 -2.21 0.56 15.75
C ALA A 69 -1.23 -0.20 14.86
N ALA A 70 -0.33 0.51 14.17
CA ALA A 70 0.74 -0.09 13.38
C ALA A 70 1.58 -1.05 14.23
N ALA A 71 2.04 -0.62 15.41
CA ALA A 71 2.84 -1.46 16.30
C ALA A 71 2.14 -2.74 16.82
N ARG A 72 0.85 -2.92 16.55
CA ARG A 72 0.05 -4.10 16.92
C ARG A 72 -0.45 -4.88 15.71
N SER A 73 -0.11 -4.46 14.50
CA SER A 73 -0.51 -5.05 13.22
C SER A 73 0.64 -5.85 12.62
N SER A 74 0.35 -6.99 12.00
CA SER A 74 1.33 -7.68 11.13
C SER A 74 1.81 -6.75 10.01
N TYR A 75 0.89 -5.99 9.39
CA TYR A 75 1.23 -5.03 8.34
C TYR A 75 1.95 -3.79 8.88
N GLY A 76 1.83 -3.48 10.16
CA GLY A 76 2.54 -2.33 10.73
C GLY A 76 4.03 -2.59 10.95
N GLU A 77 4.45 -3.85 11.12
CA GLU A 77 5.87 -4.22 11.09
C GLU A 77 6.48 -3.97 9.70
N ILE A 78 5.69 -4.12 8.64
CA ILE A 78 6.10 -3.85 7.25
C ILE A 78 6.33 -2.35 7.01
N LEU A 79 5.60 -1.49 7.73
CA LEU A 79 5.57 -0.03 7.51
C LEU A 79 6.54 0.77 8.41
N LEU A 80 7.21 0.16 9.40
CA LEU A 80 8.04 0.82 10.42
C LEU A 80 9.53 0.46 10.33
#